data_AF-A0A9X2FCZ5-F1
#
_entry.id   AF-A0A9X2FCZ5-F1
#
_cell.length_a   1.000
_cell.length_b   1.000
_cell.length_c   1.000
_cell.angle_alpha   90.00
_cell.angle_beta   90.00
_cell.angle_gamma   90.00
#
_symmetry.space_group_name_H-M   'P 1'
#
loop_
_entity.id
_entity.type
_entity.pdbx_description
1 polymer ?
#
loop_
_entity_poly.entity_id
_entity_poly.type
_entity_poly.pdbx_seq_one_letter_code
_entity_poly.pdbx_strand_id
1 'polypeptide(L)'
;MLRIKYYVYLYIDPRNEQVFYIGKGKGNRAFVHLKGTRDNDKVRRITELRKLNLEPRIEILKYGLTEKEALLVEATAIDLLDISNLTNAARGHGSRYGARASVQEIADRLDARPIKITEPVLLVNISRAFHYGMSAVELYDATRSAWRLGNKRVEVEYALPVYQGNVREVYQVTSWLPGGSSLRNDDYHGKRGSGPSRWEFVGILAPEEIRRKYLNRSVEKYFKQGSQNPVKYVNC
;
A
#
# COMPACT_ATOMS: atom_id res chain seq x y z
N MET A 1 16.13 -19.90 35.58
CA MET A 1 15.05 -20.00 34.56
C MET A 1 15.29 -18.93 33.50
N LEU A 2 15.59 -19.30 32.25
CA LEU A 2 15.86 -18.32 31.17
C LEU A 2 14.58 -17.53 30.85
N ARG A 3 14.42 -16.35 31.43
CA ARG A 3 13.35 -15.41 31.10
C ARG A 3 13.71 -14.63 29.84
N ILE A 4 13.51 -15.26 28.70
CA ILE A 4 13.58 -14.57 27.41
C ILE A 4 12.45 -13.51 27.44
N LYS A 5 12.80 -12.21 27.44
CA LYS A 5 11.85 -11.08 27.54
C LYS A 5 10.87 -11.07 26.36
N TYR A 6 11.03 -10.19 25.38
CA TYR A 6 10.39 -10.32 24.08
C TYR A 6 11.40 -10.90 23.09
N TYR A 7 10.87 -11.53 22.05
CA TYR A 7 11.66 -12.14 20.98
C TYR A 7 10.88 -12.07 19.66
N VAL A 8 11.59 -12.26 18.55
CA VAL A 8 11.01 -12.44 17.21
C VAL A 8 11.32 -13.85 16.76
N TYR A 9 10.33 -14.54 16.22
CA TYR A 9 10.42 -15.94 15.80
C TYR A 9 9.93 -16.13 14.37
N LEU A 10 10.40 -17.20 13.73
CA LEU A 10 10.12 -17.60 12.37
C LEU A 10 9.42 -18.96 12.38
N TYR A 11 8.46 -19.17 11.49
CA TYR A 11 8.08 -20.53 11.08
C TYR A 11 8.66 -20.83 9.70
N ILE A 12 9.33 -21.97 9.61
CA ILE A 12 10.04 -22.44 8.43
C ILE A 12 9.39 -23.73 7.95
N ASP A 13 9.14 -23.81 6.64
CA ASP A 13 8.67 -25.01 5.98
C ASP A 13 9.86 -25.98 5.82
N PRO A 14 9.88 -27.14 6.51
CA PRO A 14 11.03 -28.03 6.50
C PRO A 14 11.25 -28.73 5.15
N ARG A 15 10.34 -28.59 4.18
CA ARG A 15 10.46 -29.20 2.85
C ARG A 15 11.41 -28.42 1.94
N ASN A 16 11.53 -27.10 2.17
CA ASN A 16 12.26 -26.20 1.28
C ASN A 16 13.00 -25.07 2.02
N GLU A 17 13.02 -25.11 3.36
CA GLU A 17 13.69 -24.13 4.22
C GLU A 17 13.15 -22.69 4.09
N GLN A 18 11.97 -22.51 3.50
CA GLN A 18 11.38 -21.18 3.34
C GLN A 18 10.70 -20.70 4.63
N VAL A 19 11.02 -19.48 5.03
CA VAL A 19 10.29 -18.75 6.08
C VAL A 19 8.93 -18.36 5.52
N PHE A 20 7.85 -18.82 6.17
CA PHE A 20 6.48 -18.49 5.75
C PHE A 20 5.70 -17.68 6.80
N TYR A 21 6.25 -17.47 7.99
CA TYR A 21 5.64 -16.65 9.03
C TYR A 21 6.71 -16.02 9.92
N ILE A 22 6.47 -14.77 10.31
CA ILE A 22 7.31 -14.01 11.25
C ILE A 22 6.40 -13.42 12.31
N GLY A 23 6.75 -13.56 13.59
CA GLY A 23 5.97 -13.00 14.68
C GLY A 23 6.80 -12.55 15.87
N LYS A 24 6.30 -11.55 16.61
CA LYS A 24 6.80 -11.23 17.94
C LYS A 24 6.16 -12.11 19.03
N GLY A 25 6.99 -12.51 19.99
CA GLY A 25 6.64 -13.44 21.07
C GLY A 25 7.08 -12.96 22.45
N LYS A 26 6.37 -13.43 23.48
CA LYS A 26 6.76 -13.40 24.89
C LYS A 26 6.29 -14.72 25.53
N GLY A 27 7.10 -15.30 26.41
CA GLY A 27 6.81 -16.64 26.97
C GLY A 27 6.66 -17.69 25.87
N ASN A 28 5.64 -18.54 25.95
CA ASN A 28 5.44 -19.68 25.01
C ASN A 28 4.67 -19.32 23.73
N ARG A 29 4.54 -18.03 23.39
CA ARG A 29 3.71 -17.55 22.26
C ARG A 29 4.03 -18.22 20.92
N ALA A 30 5.30 -18.46 20.62
CA ALA A 30 5.70 -19.14 19.39
C ALA A 30 5.12 -20.56 19.26
N PHE A 31 4.88 -21.26 20.37
CA PHE A 31 4.36 -22.62 20.37
C PHE A 31 2.83 -22.66 20.42
N VAL A 32 2.19 -21.70 21.12
CA VAL A 32 0.73 -21.63 21.27
C VAL A 32 0.02 -21.33 19.95
N HIS A 33 0.64 -20.52 19.07
CA HIS A 33 0.03 -20.13 17.79
C HIS A 33 -0.02 -21.23 16.72
N LEU A 34 0.57 -22.40 16.97
CA LEU A 34 0.42 -23.59 16.10
C LEU A 34 -0.99 -24.22 16.16
N LYS A 35 -1.80 -23.83 17.14
CA LYS A 35 -3.17 -24.35 17.37
C LYS A 35 -4.28 -23.37 16.98
N GLY A 36 -3.95 -22.33 16.22
CA GLY A 36 -4.91 -21.29 15.84
C GLY A 36 -6.07 -21.86 15.00
N THR A 37 -7.31 -21.51 15.36
CA THR A 37 -8.56 -21.98 14.73
C THR A 37 -9.11 -21.03 13.66
N ARG A 38 -8.45 -19.88 13.42
CA ARG A 38 -8.86 -18.93 12.38
C ARG A 38 -8.28 -19.34 11.02
N ASP A 39 -9.14 -19.54 10.02
CA ASP A 39 -8.73 -19.77 8.63
C ASP A 39 -7.97 -18.54 8.09
N ASN A 40 -6.67 -18.69 7.91
CA ASN A 40 -5.78 -17.76 7.25
C ASN A 40 -4.61 -18.53 6.62
N ASP A 41 -3.85 -17.88 5.75
CA ASP A 41 -2.78 -18.52 4.95
C ASP A 41 -1.76 -19.27 5.81
N LYS A 42 -1.49 -18.80 7.04
CA LYS A 42 -0.63 -19.49 8.00
C LYS A 42 -1.22 -20.84 8.42
N VAL A 43 -2.50 -20.86 8.82
CA VAL A 43 -3.17 -22.11 9.25
C VAL A 43 -3.26 -23.09 8.09
N ARG A 44 -3.48 -22.61 6.86
CA ARG A 44 -3.45 -23.44 5.65
C ARG A 44 -2.08 -24.09 5.45
N ARG A 45 -0.99 -23.32 5.50
CA ARG A 45 0.37 -23.85 5.35
C ARG A 45 0.71 -24.88 6.44
N ILE A 46 0.33 -24.61 7.70
CA ILE A 46 0.53 -25.57 8.80
C ILE A 46 -0.29 -26.85 8.56
N THR A 47 -1.52 -26.73 8.08
CA THR A 47 -2.38 -27.88 7.80
C THR A 47 -1.83 -28.74 6.65
N GLU A 48 -1.28 -28.11 5.61
CA GLU A 48 -0.60 -28.81 4.51
C GLU A 48 0.62 -29.60 5.00
N LEU A 49 1.44 -29.01 5.87
CA LEU A 49 2.57 -29.71 6.50
C LEU A 49 2.11 -30.91 7.32
N ARG A 50 1.06 -30.72 8.13
CA ARG A 50 0.51 -31.79 8.99
C ARG A 50 -0.08 -32.94 8.20
N LYS A 51 -0.68 -32.69 7.03
CA LYS A 51 -1.14 -33.77 6.11
C LYS A 51 0.01 -34.67 5.64
N LEU A 52 1.23 -34.17 5.65
CA LEU A 52 2.46 -34.91 5.32
C LEU A 52 3.18 -35.44 6.58
N ASN A 53 2.54 -35.40 7.75
CA ASN A 53 3.16 -35.69 9.05
C ASN A 53 4.39 -34.82 9.36
N LEU A 54 4.43 -33.59 8.84
CA LEU A 54 5.47 -32.60 9.12
C LEU A 54 4.92 -31.50 10.05
N GLU A 55 5.80 -30.92 10.85
CA GLU A 55 5.53 -29.69 11.61
C GLU A 55 6.46 -28.57 11.14
N PRO A 56 6.02 -27.31 11.21
CA PRO A 56 6.90 -26.17 10.97
C PRO A 56 8.07 -26.16 11.94
N ARG A 57 9.28 -25.85 11.44
CA ARG A 57 10.42 -25.57 12.31
C ARG A 57 10.27 -24.14 12.87
N ILE A 58 10.40 -24.00 14.19
CA ILE A 58 10.36 -22.71 14.86
C ILE A 58 11.79 -22.28 15.17
N GLU A 59 12.18 -21.12 14.67
CA GLU A 59 13.48 -20.50 14.98
C GLU A 59 13.30 -19.15 15.64
N ILE A 60 14.21 -18.80 16.56
CA ILE A 60 14.24 -17.49 17.21
C ILE A 60 15.21 -16.59 16.46
N LEU A 61 14.68 -15.60 15.74
CA LEU A 61 15.48 -14.64 14.99
C LEU A 61 16.29 -13.73 15.93
N LYS A 62 15.64 -13.18 16.95
CA LYS A 62 16.26 -12.35 18.01
C LYS A 62 15.50 -12.48 19.32
N TYR A 63 16.21 -12.36 20.43
CA TYR A 63 15.66 -12.53 21.77
C TYR A 63 16.27 -11.58 22.80
N GLY A 64 15.63 -11.46 23.96
CA GLY A 64 16.07 -10.53 25.02
C GLY A 64 15.62 -9.08 24.81
N LEU A 65 14.72 -8.86 23.85
CA LEU A 65 14.25 -7.56 23.42
C LEU A 65 13.23 -6.96 24.41
N THR A 66 13.11 -5.65 24.39
CA THR A 66 11.90 -4.93 24.82
C THR A 66 10.78 -5.15 23.81
N GLU A 67 9.54 -4.84 24.19
CA GLU A 67 8.41 -4.95 23.27
C GLU A 67 8.56 -4.06 22.03
N LYS A 68 9.08 -2.83 22.22
CA LYS A 68 9.28 -1.87 21.12
C LYS A 68 10.35 -2.36 20.14
N GLU A 69 11.43 -2.94 20.65
CA GLU A 69 12.47 -3.53 19.81
C GLU A 69 11.97 -4.76 19.07
N ALA A 70 11.23 -5.65 19.74
CA ALA A 70 10.65 -6.84 19.09
C ALA A 70 9.68 -6.45 17.97
N LEU A 71 8.90 -5.38 18.17
CA LEU A 71 8.02 -4.83 17.15
C LEU A 71 8.79 -4.25 15.95
N LEU A 72 9.89 -3.53 16.19
CA LEU A 72 10.72 -3.00 15.12
C LEU A 72 11.41 -4.12 14.33
N VAL A 73 12.00 -5.10 15.02
CA VAL A 73 12.66 -6.25 14.38
C VAL A 73 11.68 -7.09 13.57
N GLU A 74 10.47 -7.32 14.09
CA GLU A 74 9.39 -7.99 13.35
C GLU A 74 9.05 -7.24 12.06
N ALA A 75 8.81 -5.93 12.14
CA ALA A 75 8.49 -5.10 10.97
C ALA A 75 9.63 -5.12 9.94
N THR A 76 10.88 -4.95 10.37
CA THR A 76 12.06 -4.98 9.49
C THR A 76 12.25 -6.34 8.81
N ALA A 77 12.05 -7.44 9.52
CA ALA A 77 12.19 -8.77 8.95
C ALA A 77 11.10 -9.07 7.91
N ILE A 78 9.86 -8.62 8.17
CA ILE A 78 8.74 -8.72 7.21
C ILE A 78 9.05 -7.89 5.95
N ASP A 79 9.53 -6.66 6.13
CA ASP A 79 9.89 -5.75 5.03
C ASP A 79 11.02 -6.32 4.16
N LEU A 80 11.97 -7.04 4.75
CA LEU A 80 13.09 -7.64 4.03
C LEU A 80 12.67 -8.87 3.21
N LEU A 81 11.88 -9.76 3.80
CA LEU A 81 11.57 -11.08 3.21
C LEU A 81 10.47 -11.08 2.14
N ASP A 82 9.87 -9.91 1.89
CA ASP A 82 8.77 -9.64 0.96
C ASP A 82 7.50 -10.49 1.22
N ILE A 83 6.33 -9.89 1.00
CA ILE A 83 5.03 -10.45 1.39
C ILE A 83 4.70 -11.71 0.57
N SER A 84 5.26 -11.84 -0.63
CA SER A 84 5.08 -13.01 -1.49
C SER A 84 5.47 -14.33 -0.82
N ASN A 85 6.41 -14.29 0.13
CA ASN A 85 6.86 -15.47 0.87
C ASN A 85 6.17 -15.63 2.24
N LEU A 86 5.44 -14.62 2.73
CA LEU A 86 4.94 -14.57 4.10
C LEU A 86 3.42 -14.62 4.18
N THR A 87 2.90 -15.51 5.03
CA THR A 87 1.47 -15.70 5.31
C THR A 87 0.89 -14.70 6.33
N ASN A 88 1.62 -13.60 6.60
CA ASN A 88 1.24 -12.61 7.60
C ASN A 88 0.07 -11.75 7.08
N ALA A 89 -1.10 -11.87 7.71
CA ALA A 89 -2.32 -11.15 7.31
C ALA A 89 -2.26 -9.62 7.48
N ALA A 90 -1.23 -9.08 8.13
CA ALA A 90 -1.03 -7.63 8.27
C ALA A 90 0.47 -7.30 8.20
N ARG A 91 0.82 -6.24 7.46
CA ARG A 91 2.12 -5.55 7.64
C ARG A 91 2.18 -5.11 9.11
N GLY A 92 3.22 -5.54 9.82
CA GLY A 92 3.36 -5.31 11.26
C GLY A 92 3.03 -3.86 11.63
N HIS A 93 2.25 -3.67 12.69
CA HIS A 93 1.94 -2.37 13.28
C HIS A 93 3.17 -1.80 14.01
N GLY A 94 4.21 -1.50 13.25
CA GLY A 94 5.38 -0.71 13.59
C GLY A 94 5.88 -0.20 12.25
N SER A 95 6.12 1.07 12.04
CA SER A 95 7.12 1.77 12.81
C SER A 95 7.03 3.28 12.55
N ARG A 96 7.38 4.03 13.57
CA ARG A 96 7.78 5.45 13.50
C ARG A 96 8.88 5.72 12.45
N TYR A 97 9.53 4.66 11.98
CA TYR A 97 10.58 4.61 10.96
C TYR A 97 9.93 3.95 9.73
N GLY A 98 9.81 4.64 8.59
CA GLY A 98 8.99 4.14 7.45
C GLY A 98 9.35 2.72 6.95
N ALA A 99 8.47 2.13 6.14
CA ALA A 99 8.68 0.80 5.54
C ALA A 99 9.79 0.78 4.48
N ARG A 100 10.23 -0.43 4.07
CA ARG A 100 11.13 -0.65 2.93
C ARG A 100 10.66 0.13 1.69
N ALA A 101 11.60 0.87 1.12
CA ALA A 101 11.40 1.79 0.01
C ALA A 101 12.73 1.96 -0.73
N SER A 102 12.72 2.26 -2.03
CA SER A 102 13.96 2.61 -2.74
C SER A 102 14.50 3.97 -2.27
N VAL A 103 15.79 4.23 -2.55
CA VAL A 103 16.45 5.50 -2.18
C VAL A 103 15.68 6.69 -2.73
N GLN A 104 15.19 6.61 -3.97
CA GLN A 104 14.42 7.68 -4.60
C GLN A 104 13.12 7.97 -3.84
N GLU A 105 12.44 6.95 -3.33
CA GLU A 105 11.18 7.15 -2.60
C GLU A 105 11.41 7.81 -1.24
N ILE A 106 12.51 7.44 -0.59
CA ILE A 106 12.92 8.05 0.67
C ILE A 106 13.27 9.50 0.42
N ALA A 107 14.06 9.79 -0.62
CA ALA A 107 14.39 11.15 -1.03
C ALA A 107 13.10 11.94 -1.34
N ASP A 108 12.22 11.43 -2.19
CA ASP A 108 10.93 12.05 -2.52
C ASP A 108 10.11 12.35 -1.26
N ARG A 109 10.06 11.42 -0.30
CA ARG A 109 9.30 11.62 0.94
C ARG A 109 9.93 12.68 1.83
N LEU A 110 11.25 12.71 1.95
CA LEU A 110 11.98 13.67 2.76
C LEU A 110 11.99 15.07 2.12
N ASP A 111 12.04 15.15 0.79
CA ASP A 111 12.06 16.40 0.01
C ASP A 111 10.66 16.95 -0.30
N ALA A 112 9.59 16.18 -0.02
CA ALA A 112 8.22 16.58 -0.29
C ALA A 112 7.79 17.77 0.57
N ARG A 113 8.00 18.97 0.04
CA ARG A 113 7.52 20.21 0.64
C ARG A 113 5.99 20.29 0.55
N PRO A 114 5.29 20.59 1.66
CA PRO A 114 3.85 20.85 1.61
C PRO A 114 3.53 22.01 0.66
N ILE A 115 2.47 21.87 -0.15
CA ILE A 115 2.05 22.91 -1.10
C ILE A 115 0.61 23.35 -0.84
N LYS A 116 0.27 24.60 -1.13
CA LYS A 116 -1.11 25.07 -1.20
C LYS A 116 -1.58 24.98 -2.66
N ILE A 117 -2.62 24.19 -2.89
CA ILE A 117 -3.31 24.11 -4.17
C ILE A 117 -4.16 25.36 -4.36
N THR A 118 -4.06 26.00 -5.53
CA THR A 118 -4.83 27.21 -5.88
C THR A 118 -5.83 26.96 -7.01
N GLU A 119 -5.54 26.05 -7.94
CA GLU A 119 -6.45 25.69 -9.04
C GLU A 119 -7.53 24.69 -8.56
N PRO A 120 -8.64 24.57 -9.31
CA PRO A 120 -9.64 23.52 -9.08
C PRO A 120 -9.07 22.13 -9.38
N VAL A 121 -8.85 21.34 -8.33
CA VAL A 121 -8.11 20.08 -8.40
C VAL A 121 -8.92 18.91 -7.85
N LEU A 122 -8.83 17.78 -8.55
CA LEU A 122 -9.15 16.47 -8.01
C LEU A 122 -7.86 15.73 -7.61
N LEU A 123 -7.64 15.55 -6.31
CA LEU A 123 -6.61 14.65 -5.81
C LEU A 123 -7.13 13.22 -5.85
N VAL A 124 -6.33 12.31 -6.39
CA VAL A 124 -6.71 10.91 -6.59
C VAL A 124 -5.68 10.00 -5.91
N ASN A 125 -6.06 9.39 -4.79
CA ASN A 125 -5.19 8.44 -4.09
C ASN A 125 -5.11 7.11 -4.85
N ILE A 126 -3.95 6.85 -5.43
CA ILE A 126 -3.67 5.66 -6.25
C ILE A 126 -2.89 4.58 -5.51
N SER A 127 -2.87 4.58 -4.17
CA SER A 127 -2.06 3.65 -3.35
C SER A 127 -2.32 2.16 -3.63
N ARG A 128 -3.49 1.80 -4.17
CA ARG A 128 -3.82 0.42 -4.53
C ARG A 128 -3.30 0.00 -5.91
N ALA A 129 -3.09 0.95 -6.80
CA ALA A 129 -2.67 0.68 -8.18
C ALA A 129 -1.17 0.95 -8.35
N PHE A 130 -0.65 2.00 -7.72
CA PHE A 130 0.70 2.49 -7.93
C PHE A 130 1.79 1.48 -7.58
N HIS A 131 2.76 1.34 -8.48
CA HIS A 131 4.06 0.75 -8.24
C HIS A 131 5.14 1.60 -8.91
N TYR A 132 6.38 1.51 -8.41
CA TYR A 132 7.50 2.16 -9.07
C TYR A 132 7.78 1.47 -10.40
N GLY A 133 8.27 2.26 -11.37
CA GLY A 133 8.49 1.78 -12.74
C GLY A 133 7.23 1.71 -13.61
N MET A 134 6.07 2.18 -13.12
CA MET A 134 4.91 2.42 -13.97
C MET A 134 5.28 3.29 -15.17
N SER A 135 4.84 2.87 -16.35
CA SER A 135 4.82 3.70 -17.54
C SER A 135 3.87 4.88 -17.36
N ALA A 136 4.06 5.92 -18.18
CA ALA A 136 3.16 7.09 -18.19
C ALA A 136 1.70 6.69 -18.48
N VAL A 137 1.49 5.64 -19.27
CA VAL A 137 0.17 5.11 -19.60
C VAL A 137 -0.46 4.43 -18.39
N GLU A 138 0.27 3.57 -17.67
CA GLU A 138 -0.23 2.91 -16.45
C GLU A 138 -0.58 3.92 -15.36
N LEU A 139 0.25 4.94 -15.16
CA LEU A 139 -0.02 6.00 -14.19
C LEU A 139 -1.28 6.79 -14.56
N TYR A 140 -1.43 7.13 -15.85
CA TYR A 140 -2.61 7.83 -16.35
C TYR A 140 -3.87 6.97 -16.19
N ASP A 141 -3.82 5.70 -16.56
CA ASP A 141 -4.92 4.74 -16.40
C ASP A 141 -5.30 4.58 -14.92
N ALA A 142 -4.32 4.46 -14.02
CA ALA A 142 -4.56 4.37 -12.58
C ALA A 142 -5.25 5.64 -12.03
N THR A 143 -5.02 6.80 -12.66
CA THR A 143 -5.55 8.09 -12.22
C THR A 143 -6.93 8.38 -12.78
N ARG A 144 -7.21 8.03 -14.04
CA ARG A 144 -8.31 8.65 -14.78
C ARG A 144 -9.69 8.03 -14.58
N SER A 145 -9.77 6.76 -14.19
CA SER A 145 -11.00 5.99 -14.43
C SER A 145 -11.68 5.39 -13.20
N ALA A 146 -13.02 5.36 -13.31
CA ALA A 146 -13.97 4.67 -12.46
C ALA A 146 -14.11 5.23 -11.03
N TRP A 147 -13.96 6.54 -10.84
CA TRP A 147 -14.15 7.19 -9.54
C TRP A 147 -15.60 7.53 -9.28
N ARG A 148 -16.07 7.35 -8.04
CA ARG A 148 -17.41 7.81 -7.64
C ARG A 148 -17.37 9.32 -7.44
N LEU A 149 -17.87 10.08 -8.42
CA LEU A 149 -17.79 11.53 -8.46
C LEU A 149 -19.19 12.15 -8.60
N GLY A 150 -19.41 13.28 -7.93
CA GLY A 150 -20.63 14.09 -8.04
C GLY A 150 -20.52 15.17 -9.11
N ASN A 151 -21.42 16.16 -9.07
CA ASN A 151 -21.46 17.23 -10.07
C ASN A 151 -20.28 18.19 -10.01
N LYS A 152 -19.67 18.41 -8.83
CA LYS A 152 -18.44 19.20 -8.66
C LYS A 152 -17.28 18.79 -9.59
N ARG A 153 -17.31 17.59 -10.18
CA ARG A 153 -16.33 17.16 -11.19
C ARG A 153 -16.23 18.13 -12.37
N VAL A 154 -17.31 18.81 -12.75
CA VAL A 154 -17.29 19.74 -13.89
C VAL A 154 -16.45 20.98 -13.63
N GLU A 155 -16.18 21.30 -12.36
CA GLU A 155 -15.33 22.42 -11.95
C GLU A 155 -13.85 22.03 -11.90
N VAL A 156 -13.51 20.73 -12.01
CA VAL A 156 -12.13 20.26 -11.93
C VAL A 156 -11.39 20.59 -13.21
N GLU A 157 -10.30 21.35 -13.08
CA GLU A 157 -9.38 21.64 -14.18
C GLU A 157 -8.21 20.66 -14.21
N TYR A 158 -7.73 20.23 -13.05
CA TYR A 158 -6.57 19.34 -12.95
C TYR A 158 -6.83 18.12 -12.06
N ALA A 159 -6.33 16.96 -12.50
CA ALA A 159 -6.34 15.73 -11.72
C ALA A 159 -4.91 15.35 -11.32
N LEU A 160 -4.68 15.14 -10.03
CA LEU A 160 -3.37 14.89 -9.45
C LEU A 160 -3.37 13.51 -8.78
N PRO A 161 -2.71 12.48 -9.35
CA PRO A 161 -2.51 11.23 -8.64
C PRO A 161 -1.60 11.42 -7.44
N VAL A 162 -2.01 10.84 -6.32
CA VAL A 162 -1.33 10.93 -5.03
C VAL A 162 -0.95 9.53 -4.57
N TYR A 163 0.32 9.36 -4.24
CA TYR A 163 0.85 8.17 -3.59
C TYR A 163 1.61 8.57 -2.32
N GLN A 164 1.26 7.97 -1.18
CA GLN A 164 1.86 8.27 0.12
C GLN A 164 1.93 9.78 0.44
N GLY A 165 0.88 10.52 0.08
CA GLY A 165 0.79 11.97 0.33
C GLY A 165 1.45 12.86 -0.71
N ASN A 166 2.15 12.31 -1.71
CA ASN A 166 2.88 13.06 -2.73
C ASN A 166 2.23 12.96 -4.11
N VAL A 167 2.22 14.08 -4.83
CA VAL A 167 1.73 14.15 -6.22
C VAL A 167 2.72 13.46 -7.16
N ARG A 168 2.22 12.57 -8.02
CA ARG A 168 3.04 11.78 -8.96
C ARG A 168 3.00 12.26 -10.40
N GLU A 169 1.96 13.01 -10.76
CA GLU A 169 1.85 13.70 -12.05
C GLU A 169 0.76 14.79 -11.93
N VAL A 170 0.59 15.60 -12.96
CA VAL A 170 -0.52 16.56 -13.08
C VAL A 170 -1.14 16.43 -14.46
N TYR A 171 -2.41 16.07 -14.51
CA TYR A 171 -3.19 16.00 -15.74
C TYR A 171 -4.17 17.17 -15.82
N GLN A 172 -4.26 17.81 -16.97
CA GLN A 172 -5.35 18.73 -17.29
C GLN A 172 -6.55 17.93 -17.79
N VAL A 173 -7.69 18.12 -17.14
CA VAL A 173 -8.95 17.45 -17.51
C VAL A 173 -9.55 18.17 -18.71
N THR A 174 -9.86 17.43 -19.77
CA THR A 174 -10.47 17.97 -21.00
C THR A 174 -11.94 17.61 -21.11
N SER A 175 -12.33 16.42 -20.66
CA SER A 175 -13.74 16.01 -20.63
C SER A 175 -14.00 14.91 -19.61
N TRP A 176 -15.28 14.74 -19.27
CA TRP A 176 -15.77 13.69 -18.37
C TRP A 176 -16.64 12.70 -19.13
N LEU A 177 -16.42 11.42 -18.87
CA LEU A 177 -17.18 10.31 -19.43
C LEU A 177 -17.74 9.43 -18.30
N PRO A 178 -18.85 8.71 -18.55
CA PRO A 178 -19.27 7.63 -17.67
C PRO A 178 -18.13 6.60 -17.48
N GLY A 179 -18.04 6.02 -16.27
CA GLY A 179 -16.98 5.07 -15.96
C GLY A 179 -17.07 3.80 -16.82
N GLY A 180 -15.96 3.42 -17.45
CA GLY A 180 -15.89 2.28 -18.36
C GLY A 180 -16.29 2.60 -19.80
N SER A 181 -16.30 3.88 -20.20
CA SER A 181 -16.54 4.33 -21.58
C SER A 181 -15.30 4.26 -22.46
N SER A 182 -14.10 4.08 -21.89
CA SER A 182 -12.83 3.99 -22.59
C SER A 182 -12.03 2.76 -22.20
N LEU A 183 -11.23 2.24 -23.14
CA LEU A 183 -10.34 1.10 -22.93
C LEU A 183 -9.18 1.48 -22.00
N ARG A 184 -8.74 0.56 -21.13
CA ARG A 184 -7.57 0.64 -20.25
C ARG A 184 -6.64 -0.52 -20.53
N ASN A 185 -5.35 -0.35 -20.25
CA ASN A 185 -4.38 -1.46 -20.36
C ASN A 185 -4.73 -2.64 -19.44
N ASP A 186 -5.31 -2.36 -18.27
CA ASP A 186 -5.66 -3.35 -17.24
C ASP A 186 -7.00 -4.09 -17.50
N ASP A 187 -7.72 -3.77 -18.58
CA ASP A 187 -9.06 -4.34 -18.83
C ASP A 187 -9.04 -5.85 -19.17
N TYR A 188 -7.85 -6.43 -19.39
CA TYR A 188 -7.67 -7.87 -19.61
C TYR A 188 -7.97 -8.75 -18.38
N HIS A 189 -7.93 -8.20 -17.15
CA HIS A 189 -8.07 -8.98 -15.91
C HIS A 189 -9.29 -8.61 -15.03
N GLY A 190 -10.26 -7.89 -15.58
CA GLY A 190 -11.58 -7.73 -14.97
C GLY A 190 -12.01 -6.28 -14.78
N LYS A 191 -13.28 -6.02 -15.11
CA LYS A 191 -13.92 -4.71 -15.09
C LYS A 191 -13.78 -4.03 -13.72
N ARG A 192 -12.92 -3.02 -13.59
CA ARG A 192 -13.04 -2.04 -12.51
C ARG A 192 -14.31 -1.22 -12.73
N GLY A 193 -15.41 -1.72 -12.17
CA GLY A 193 -16.66 -1.04 -11.87
C GLY A 193 -17.20 -0.09 -12.95
N SER A 194 -17.96 -0.63 -13.90
CA SER A 194 -18.97 0.17 -14.60
C SER A 194 -20.14 0.44 -13.64
N GLY A 195 -20.71 1.64 -13.70
CA GLY A 195 -21.89 1.97 -12.90
C GLY A 195 -22.31 3.43 -13.03
N PRO A 196 -23.59 3.76 -12.81
CA PRO A 196 -24.17 5.06 -13.13
C PRO A 196 -23.60 6.24 -12.30
N SER A 197 -22.90 5.95 -11.20
CA SER A 197 -22.29 6.95 -10.33
C SER A 197 -20.76 7.04 -10.46
N ARG A 198 -20.17 6.29 -11.40
CA ARG A 198 -18.72 6.32 -11.65
C ARG A 198 -18.42 7.11 -12.89
N TRP A 199 -17.37 7.91 -12.80
CA TRP A 199 -16.91 8.81 -13.85
C TRP A 199 -15.42 8.58 -14.10
N GLU A 200 -15.03 8.86 -15.33
CA GLU A 200 -13.66 8.91 -15.77
C GLU A 200 -13.40 10.19 -16.55
N PHE A 201 -12.17 10.67 -16.54
CA PHE A 201 -11.81 11.84 -17.33
C PHE A 201 -10.94 11.44 -18.53
N VAL A 202 -11.06 12.22 -19.58
CA VAL A 202 -10.03 12.35 -20.61
C VAL A 202 -9.21 13.57 -20.26
N GLY A 203 -7.90 13.45 -20.34
CA GLY A 203 -6.97 14.51 -20.02
C GLY A 203 -5.64 14.33 -20.71
N ILE A 204 -4.85 15.40 -20.67
CA ILE A 204 -3.48 15.46 -21.17
C ILE A 204 -2.55 15.84 -20.02
N LEU A 205 -1.24 15.75 -20.22
CA LEU A 205 -0.30 16.36 -19.28
C LEU A 205 -0.60 17.85 -19.17
N ALA A 206 -0.65 18.35 -17.94
CA ALA A 206 -0.85 19.77 -17.71
C ALA A 206 0.33 20.60 -18.28
N PRO A 207 0.14 21.91 -18.54
CA PRO A 207 1.23 22.80 -18.89
C PRO A 207 2.38 22.72 -17.88
N GLU A 208 3.61 22.89 -18.34
CA GLU A 208 4.81 22.68 -17.51
C GLU A 208 4.81 23.59 -16.26
N GLU A 209 4.27 24.79 -16.37
CA GLU A 209 4.12 25.74 -15.25
C GLU A 209 3.29 25.16 -14.10
N ILE A 210 2.17 24.50 -14.42
CA ILE A 210 1.31 23.86 -13.43
C ILE A 210 1.94 22.56 -12.92
N ARG A 211 2.58 21.78 -13.81
CA ARG A 211 3.32 20.57 -13.41
C ARG A 211 4.40 20.89 -12.40
N ARG A 212 5.24 21.89 -12.66
CA ARG A 212 6.36 22.30 -11.79
C ARG A 212 5.89 22.76 -10.40
N LYS A 213 4.67 23.31 -10.32
CA LYS A 213 4.06 23.74 -9.06
C LYS A 213 3.72 22.58 -8.13
N TYR A 214 3.22 21.47 -8.69
CA TYR A 214 2.63 20.38 -7.90
C TYR A 214 3.38 19.06 -7.92
N LEU A 215 4.12 18.76 -8.98
CA LEU A 215 4.83 17.49 -9.11
C LEU A 215 5.76 17.28 -7.91
N ASN A 216 5.69 16.08 -7.30
CA ASN A 216 6.45 15.68 -6.11
C ASN A 216 6.24 16.56 -4.86
N ARG A 217 5.20 17.41 -4.83
CA ARG A 217 4.82 18.14 -3.62
C ARG A 217 3.94 17.32 -2.70
N SER A 218 4.04 17.59 -1.40
CA SER A 218 3.18 16.98 -0.39
C SER A 218 1.82 17.68 -0.37
N VAL A 219 0.78 16.86 -0.51
CA VAL A 219 -0.64 17.21 -0.38
C VAL A 219 -1.30 16.48 0.79
N GLU A 220 -0.49 15.90 1.70
CA GLU A 220 -0.96 15.11 2.83
C GLU A 220 -1.97 15.88 3.70
N LYS A 221 -1.77 17.18 3.88
CA LYS A 221 -2.69 18.06 4.63
C LYS A 221 -4.14 18.07 4.11
N TYR A 222 -4.37 17.68 2.85
CA TYR A 222 -5.71 17.63 2.25
C TYR A 222 -6.44 16.31 2.53
N PHE A 223 -5.72 15.27 2.95
CA PHE A 223 -6.28 13.98 3.34
C PHE A 223 -6.41 13.91 4.86
N LYS A 224 -7.64 13.73 5.35
CA LYS A 224 -7.86 13.42 6.77
C LYS A 224 -7.45 11.98 7.04
N GLN A 225 -6.71 11.75 8.14
CA GLN A 225 -6.36 10.40 8.58
C GLN A 225 -7.63 9.55 8.74
N GLY A 226 -7.65 8.37 8.12
CA GLY A 226 -8.81 7.46 8.13
C GLY A 226 -9.89 7.74 7.07
N SER A 227 -9.69 8.68 6.14
CA SER A 227 -10.64 8.88 5.04
C SER A 227 -10.69 7.66 4.12
N GLN A 228 -11.88 7.07 3.96
CA GLN A 228 -12.10 5.92 3.08
C GLN A 228 -12.27 6.31 1.60
N ASN A 229 -12.54 7.59 1.31
CA ASN A 229 -12.76 8.06 -0.05
C ASN A 229 -11.40 8.36 -0.73
N PRO A 230 -11.03 7.64 -1.81
CA PRO A 230 -9.75 7.85 -2.46
C PRO A 230 -9.65 9.17 -3.23
N VAL A 231 -10.76 9.89 -3.44
CA VAL A 231 -10.76 11.16 -4.19
C VAL A 231 -11.10 12.36 -3.31
N LYS A 232 -10.48 13.51 -3.60
CA LYS A 232 -10.67 14.75 -2.86
C LYS A 232 -10.71 15.95 -3.80
N TYR A 233 -11.80 16.70 -3.77
CA TYR A 233 -11.91 18.01 -4.42
C TYR A 233 -11.21 19.08 -3.58
N VAL A 234 -10.49 19.97 -4.26
CA VAL A 234 -9.83 21.14 -3.68
C VAL A 234 -10.11 22.33 -4.60
N ASN A 235 -10.71 23.39 -4.06
CA ASN A 235 -11.13 24.58 -4.79
C ASN A 235 -12.16 24.31 -5.92
N CYS A 236 -13.11 23.40 -5.68
CA CYS A 236 -14.28 23.05 -6.51
C CYS A 236 -15.58 23.02 -5.67
#